data_AF-A0A064BWX8-F1
#
_entry.id   AF-A0A064BWX8-F1
#
_cell.length_a   1.000
_cell.length_b   1.000
_cell.length_c   1.000
_cell.angle_alpha   90.00
_cell.angle_beta   90.00
_cell.angle_gamma   90.00
#
_symmetry.space_group_name_H-M   'P 1'
#
loop_
_entity.id
_entity.type
_entity.pdbx_description
1 polymer ?
#
loop_
_entity_poly.entity_id
_entity_poly.type
_entity_poly.pdbx_seq_one_letter_code
_entity_poly.pdbx_strand_id
1 'polypeptide(L)'
;METLKEIGNKQFNDLQKKHGTRELKDKITSLEQEITRLSWFAYEHELLSEPLLEWILDGKVKISEIPRAVRMSSYGDELYIYAWRYAEAKQDAFYGMRILTLLQEDITYCAIADSISQTEYVYRLEQWIKYMDRGKMVFKGDENFERYFQEQKTANRSLFDTEGVGI
;
A
#
# COMPACT_ATOMS: atom_id res chain seq x y z
N MET A 1 12.34 27.24 -23.69
CA MET A 1 12.06 26.17 -22.70
C MET A 1 13.43 25.60 -22.35
N GLU A 2 13.93 25.82 -21.13
CA GLU A 2 15.23 25.26 -20.72
C GLU A 2 15.12 23.73 -20.69
N THR A 3 16.15 23.05 -21.19
CA THR A 3 16.23 21.59 -21.14
C THR A 3 16.54 21.12 -19.72
N LEU A 4 16.13 19.90 -19.35
CA LEU A 4 16.47 19.30 -18.05
C LEU A 4 17.98 19.31 -17.77
N LYS A 5 18.79 19.20 -18.82
CA LYS A 5 20.25 19.29 -18.77
C LYS A 5 20.75 20.69 -18.41
N GLU A 6 20.13 21.74 -18.94
CA GLU A 6 20.45 23.14 -18.61
C GLU A 6 20.07 23.48 -17.17
N ILE A 7 18.91 23.02 -16.70
CA ILE A 7 18.45 23.20 -15.32
C ILE A 7 19.41 22.51 -14.34
N GLY A 8 19.76 21.24 -14.63
CA GLY A 8 20.71 20.49 -13.80
C GLY A 8 22.10 21.13 -13.73
N ASN A 9 22.62 21.61 -14.86
CA ASN A 9 23.91 22.30 -14.91
C ASN A 9 23.91 23.61 -14.12
N LYS A 10 22.82 24.37 -14.16
CA LYS A 10 22.68 25.63 -13.42
C LYS A 10 22.65 25.40 -11.91
N GLN A 11 21.86 24.42 -11.46
CA GLN A 11 21.80 24.01 -10.05
C GLN A 11 23.16 23.49 -9.55
N PHE A 12 23.85 22.68 -10.36
CA PHE A 12 25.18 22.19 -10.02
C PHE A 12 26.19 23.34 -9.87
N ASN A 13 26.19 24.31 -10.80
CA ASN A 13 27.07 25.47 -10.73
C ASN A 13 26.79 26.35 -9.51
N ASP A 14 25.53 26.51 -9.12
CA ASP A 14 25.14 27.27 -7.93
C ASP A 14 25.58 26.56 -6.64
N LEU A 15 25.43 25.24 -6.57
CA LEU A 15 25.95 24.42 -5.47
C LEU A 15 27.47 24.50 -5.39
N GLN A 16 28.15 24.44 -6.53
CA GLN A 16 29.62 24.52 -6.61
C GLN A 16 30.13 25.87 -6.14
N LYS A 17 29.45 26.98 -6.47
CA LYS A 17 29.79 28.30 -5.94
C LYS A 17 29.58 28.42 -4.44
N LYS A 18 28.56 27.74 -3.89
CA LYS A 18 28.18 27.85 -2.48
C LYS A 18 29.05 27.01 -1.53
N HIS A 19 29.42 25.80 -1.95
CA HIS A 19 30.12 24.82 -1.10
C HIS A 19 31.55 24.53 -1.57
N GLY A 20 31.91 24.95 -2.78
CA GLY A 20 33.18 24.58 -3.40
C GLY A 20 33.22 23.13 -3.87
N THR A 21 34.05 22.87 -4.87
CA THR A 21 34.12 21.56 -5.54
C THR A 21 34.56 20.42 -4.61
N ARG A 22 35.40 20.70 -3.62
CA ARG A 22 35.93 19.69 -2.70
C ARG A 22 34.86 19.17 -1.74
N GLU A 23 34.12 20.08 -1.09
CA GLU A 23 33.04 19.71 -0.16
C GLU A 23 31.93 18.94 -0.88
N LEU A 24 31.60 19.32 -2.12
CA LEU A 24 30.64 18.57 -2.93
C LEU A 24 31.14 17.17 -3.29
N LYS A 25 32.42 17.00 -3.62
CA LYS A 25 33.00 15.68 -3.89
C LYS A 25 32.94 14.79 -2.65
N ASP A 26 33.34 15.30 -1.50
CA ASP A 26 33.31 14.56 -0.24
C ASP A 26 31.87 14.15 0.12
N LYS A 27 30.89 15.05 -0.12
CA LYS A 27 29.47 14.78 0.09
C LYS A 27 28.91 13.74 -0.88
N ILE A 28 29.28 13.80 -2.16
CA ILE A 28 28.90 12.78 -3.15
C ILE A 28 29.45 11.41 -2.72
N THR A 29 30.73 11.32 -2.37
CA THR A 29 31.34 10.06 -1.92
C THR A 29 30.66 9.52 -0.65
N SER A 30 30.32 10.37 0.31
CA SER A 30 29.58 9.95 1.51
C SER A 30 28.19 9.42 1.17
N LEU A 31 27.47 10.06 0.23
CA LEU A 31 26.16 9.59 -0.21
C LEU A 31 26.25 8.28 -1.00
N GLU A 32 27.26 8.11 -1.84
CA GLU A 32 27.51 6.85 -2.58
C GLU A 32 27.80 5.69 -1.63
N GLN A 33 28.57 5.93 -0.57
CA GLN A 33 28.83 4.94 0.49
C GLN A 33 27.56 4.57 1.24
N GLU A 34 26.71 5.56 1.56
CA GLU A 34 25.45 5.32 2.26
C GLU A 34 24.44 4.58 1.37
N ILE A 35 24.36 4.91 0.09
CA ILE A 35 23.56 4.16 -0.90
C ILE A 35 24.03 2.70 -0.95
N THR A 36 25.35 2.47 -1.02
CA THR A 36 25.92 1.11 -1.04
C THR A 36 25.62 0.34 0.26
N ARG A 37 25.67 1.03 1.40
CA ARG A 37 25.33 0.43 2.70
C ARG A 37 23.84 0.05 2.75
N LEU A 38 22.97 0.91 2.23
CA LEU A 38 21.52 0.71 2.23
C LEU A 38 21.04 -0.26 1.15
N SER A 39 21.78 -0.43 0.06
CA SER A 39 21.39 -1.34 -1.03
C SER A 39 21.32 -2.80 -0.56
N TRP A 40 22.12 -3.18 0.43
CA TRP A 40 22.03 -4.51 1.04
C TRP A 40 20.66 -4.74 1.70
N PHE A 41 20.14 -3.75 2.45
CA PHE A 41 18.82 -3.85 3.08
C PHE A 41 17.68 -3.83 2.05
N ALA A 42 17.85 -3.11 0.94
CA ALA A 42 16.89 -3.16 -0.17
C ALA A 42 16.81 -4.56 -0.78
N TYR A 43 17.97 -5.20 -0.98
CA TYR A 43 18.04 -6.57 -1.49
C TYR A 43 17.44 -7.60 -0.51
N GLU A 44 17.76 -7.51 0.78
CA GLU A 44 17.16 -8.38 1.79
C GLU A 44 15.64 -8.18 1.88
N HIS A 45 15.14 -6.95 1.79
CA HIS A 45 13.72 -6.66 1.77
C HIS A 45 13.02 -7.30 0.55
N GLU A 46 13.64 -7.22 -0.63
CA GLU A 46 13.12 -7.86 -1.84
C GLU A 46 13.06 -9.39 -1.68
N LEU A 47 14.12 -10.01 -1.15
CA LEU A 47 14.16 -11.45 -0.87
C LEU A 47 13.11 -11.92 0.15
N LEU A 48 12.72 -11.05 1.08
CA LEU A 48 11.73 -11.38 2.11
C LEU A 48 10.28 -11.11 1.66
N SER A 49 10.07 -10.40 0.55
CA SER A 49 8.73 -10.06 0.08
C SER A 49 7.94 -11.28 -0.40
N GLU A 50 8.55 -12.15 -1.20
CA GLU A 50 7.93 -13.41 -1.66
C GLU A 50 7.60 -14.38 -0.51
N PRO A 51 8.55 -14.73 0.40
CA PRO A 51 8.24 -15.56 1.56
C PRO A 51 7.14 -14.97 2.45
N LEU A 52 7.11 -13.65 2.62
CA LEU A 52 6.07 -13.00 3.42
C LEU A 52 4.68 -13.19 2.80
N LEU A 53 4.56 -13.04 1.47
CA LEU A 53 3.32 -13.31 0.75
C LEU A 53 2.87 -14.76 0.95
N GLU A 54 3.78 -15.73 0.77
CA GLU A 54 3.49 -17.14 1.02
C GLU A 54 3.03 -17.39 2.46
N TRP A 55 3.69 -16.77 3.44
CA TRP A 55 3.32 -16.93 4.85
C TRP A 55 1.95 -16.37 5.16
N ILE A 56 1.54 -15.27 4.52
CA ILE A 56 0.17 -14.74 4.65
C ILE A 56 -0.82 -15.69 4.00
N LEU A 57 -0.52 -16.20 2.80
CA LEU A 57 -1.40 -17.13 2.08
C LEU A 57 -1.57 -18.47 2.79
N ASP A 58 -0.53 -18.92 3.51
CA ASP A 58 -0.57 -20.11 4.36
C ASP A 58 -1.23 -19.86 5.72
N GLY A 59 -1.52 -18.60 6.06
CA GLY A 59 -2.04 -18.21 7.38
C GLY A 59 -1.02 -18.30 8.51
N LYS A 60 0.28 -18.39 8.20
CA LYS A 60 1.39 -18.37 9.18
C LYS A 60 1.57 -16.99 9.81
N VAL A 61 1.24 -15.93 9.06
CA VAL A 61 1.27 -14.54 9.50
C VAL A 61 -0.04 -13.87 9.11
N LYS A 62 -0.67 -13.14 10.04
CA LYS A 62 -1.84 -12.32 9.74
C LYS A 62 -1.40 -10.96 9.21
N ILE A 63 -2.19 -10.41 8.28
CA ILE A 63 -1.90 -9.08 7.73
C ILE A 63 -1.84 -7.99 8.81
N SER A 64 -2.63 -8.12 9.88
CA SER A 64 -2.61 -7.18 11.00
C SER A 64 -1.29 -7.14 11.78
N GLU A 65 -0.47 -8.19 11.67
CA GLU A 65 0.86 -8.27 12.32
C GLU A 65 1.93 -7.52 11.53
N ILE A 66 1.66 -7.20 10.26
CA ILE A 66 2.57 -6.48 9.37
C ILE A 66 2.42 -4.98 9.62
N PRO A 67 3.50 -4.19 9.80
CA PRO A 67 3.39 -2.76 10.04
C PRO A 67 2.61 -2.01 8.94
N ARG A 68 1.82 -0.99 9.30
CA ARG A 68 1.05 -0.18 8.32
C ARG A 68 1.91 0.37 7.18
N ALA A 69 3.09 0.91 7.50
CA ALA A 69 4.00 1.47 6.49
C ALA A 69 4.36 0.44 5.40
N VAL A 70 4.39 -0.83 5.78
CA VAL A 70 4.65 -1.95 4.88
C VAL A 70 3.39 -2.32 4.10
N ARG A 71 2.23 -2.43 4.76
CA ARG A 71 0.92 -2.68 4.12
C ARG A 71 0.48 -1.58 3.15
N MET A 72 0.98 -0.37 3.31
CA MET A 72 0.68 0.78 2.45
C MET A 72 1.83 1.14 1.50
N SER A 73 2.83 0.28 1.38
CA SER A 73 3.89 0.43 0.39
C SER A 73 3.40 0.02 -1.01
N SER A 74 4.30 0.08 -2.00
CA SER A 74 4.02 -0.33 -3.38
C SER A 74 3.66 -1.81 -3.54
N TYR A 75 4.07 -2.67 -2.61
CA TYR A 75 3.71 -4.10 -2.59
C TYR A 75 2.53 -4.40 -1.66
N GLY A 76 2.01 -3.37 -0.99
CA GLY A 76 0.98 -3.50 0.03
C GLY A 76 -0.32 -4.14 -0.47
N ASP A 77 -0.68 -3.89 -1.73
CA ASP A 77 -1.89 -4.47 -2.33
C ASP A 77 -1.80 -5.99 -2.38
N GLU A 78 -0.62 -6.55 -2.73
CA GLU A 78 -0.38 -7.99 -2.79
C GLU A 78 -0.58 -8.66 -1.43
N LEU A 79 -0.18 -7.99 -0.34
CA LEU A 79 -0.43 -8.48 1.01
C LEU A 79 -1.92 -8.61 1.30
N TYR A 80 -2.71 -7.59 0.95
CA TYR A 80 -4.17 -7.61 1.10
C TYR A 80 -4.82 -8.69 0.23
N ILE A 81 -4.35 -8.86 -1.02
CA ILE A 81 -4.83 -9.93 -1.92
C ILE A 81 -4.61 -11.30 -1.29
N TYR A 82 -3.40 -11.56 -0.78
CA TYR A 82 -3.03 -12.88 -0.26
C TYR A 82 -3.75 -13.17 1.06
N ALA A 83 -3.90 -12.16 1.93
CA ALA A 83 -4.70 -12.29 3.14
C ALA A 83 -6.17 -12.61 2.82
N TRP A 84 -6.73 -11.93 1.81
CA TRP A 84 -8.10 -12.19 1.35
C TRP A 84 -8.27 -13.60 0.78
N ARG A 85 -7.33 -14.06 -0.06
CA ARG A 85 -7.33 -15.42 -0.61
C ARG A 85 -7.30 -16.49 0.48
N TYR A 86 -6.53 -16.27 1.55
CA TYR A 86 -6.55 -17.16 2.70
C TYR A 86 -7.93 -17.21 3.37
N ALA A 87 -8.54 -16.05 3.64
CA ALA A 87 -9.88 -15.98 4.24
C ALA A 87 -10.94 -16.69 3.38
N GLU A 88 -10.89 -16.47 2.05
CA GLU A 88 -11.75 -17.14 1.08
C GLU A 88 -11.57 -18.65 1.07
N ALA A 89 -10.31 -19.13 1.01
CA ALA A 89 -10.00 -20.55 1.01
C ALA A 89 -10.44 -21.26 2.30
N LYS A 90 -10.46 -20.55 3.43
CA LYS A 90 -10.92 -21.06 4.72
C LYS A 90 -12.41 -20.81 5.01
N GLN A 91 -13.11 -20.11 4.12
CA GLN A 91 -14.48 -19.65 4.36
C GLN A 91 -14.62 -18.87 5.69
N ASP A 92 -13.56 -18.14 6.07
CA ASP A 92 -13.49 -17.38 7.32
C ASP A 92 -13.97 -15.94 7.10
N ALA A 93 -15.30 -15.77 7.17
CA ALA A 93 -15.95 -14.47 7.01
C ALA A 93 -15.50 -13.46 8.07
N PHE A 94 -15.24 -13.91 9.30
CA PHE A 94 -14.78 -13.04 10.37
C PHE A 94 -13.40 -12.44 10.06
N TYR A 95 -12.47 -13.27 9.60
CA TYR A 95 -11.17 -12.78 9.17
C TYR A 95 -11.27 -11.91 7.91
N GLY A 96 -12.14 -12.27 6.96
CA GLY A 96 -12.46 -11.43 5.79
C GLY A 96 -12.91 -10.02 6.16
N MET A 97 -13.85 -9.88 7.09
CA MET A 97 -14.29 -8.57 7.60
C MET A 97 -13.14 -7.79 8.22
N ARG A 98 -12.28 -8.44 9.02
CA ARG A 98 -11.12 -7.79 9.63
C ARG A 98 -10.12 -7.26 8.59
N ILE A 99 -9.91 -7.98 7.50
CA ILE A 99 -9.05 -7.52 6.40
C ILE A 99 -9.63 -6.26 5.77
N LEU A 100 -10.94 -6.24 5.50
CA LEU A 100 -11.63 -5.10 4.91
C LEU A 100 -11.61 -3.87 5.81
N THR A 101 -11.86 -4.06 7.12
CA THR A 101 -11.78 -2.97 8.10
C THR A 101 -10.36 -2.42 8.17
N LEU A 102 -9.34 -3.28 8.23
CA LEU A 102 -7.94 -2.87 8.29
C LEU A 102 -7.51 -2.08 7.05
N LEU A 103 -7.91 -2.53 5.86
CA LEU A 103 -7.63 -1.83 4.60
C LEU A 103 -8.24 -0.42 4.61
N GLN A 104 -9.50 -0.30 5.01
CA GLN A 104 -10.19 0.98 5.09
C GLN A 104 -9.49 1.93 6.10
N GLU A 105 -9.17 1.43 7.30
CA GLU A 105 -8.44 2.20 8.32
C GLU A 105 -7.09 2.70 7.82
N ASP A 106 -6.32 1.84 7.14
CA ASP A 106 -5.01 2.20 6.61
C ASP A 106 -5.10 3.24 5.50
N ILE A 107 -6.01 3.06 4.53
CA ILE A 107 -6.23 4.02 3.44
C ILE A 107 -6.65 5.38 4.01
N THR A 108 -7.63 5.39 4.94
CA THR A 108 -8.10 6.64 5.58
C THR A 108 -6.98 7.32 6.36
N TYR A 109 -6.19 6.57 7.13
CA TYR A 109 -5.06 7.14 7.87
C TYR A 109 -4.04 7.79 6.94
N CYS A 110 -3.63 7.08 5.88
CA CYS A 110 -2.64 7.58 4.94
C CYS A 110 -3.15 8.79 4.14
N ALA A 111 -4.44 8.84 3.82
CA ALA A 111 -5.05 10.00 3.18
C ALA A 111 -5.07 11.23 4.11
N ILE A 112 -5.45 11.08 5.37
CA ILE A 112 -5.45 12.17 6.36
C ILE A 112 -4.02 12.70 6.61
N ALA A 113 -3.03 11.81 6.55
CA ALA A 113 -1.62 12.14 6.75
C ALA A 113 -0.92 12.66 5.47
N ASP A 114 -1.65 12.91 4.38
CA ASP A 114 -1.11 13.29 3.07
C ASP A 114 0.03 12.37 2.57
N SER A 115 0.01 11.11 3.02
CA SER A 115 1.07 10.12 2.77
C SER A 115 0.82 9.30 1.50
N ILE A 116 -0.39 9.38 0.94
CA ILE A 116 -0.75 8.84 -0.37
C ILE A 116 -1.39 9.95 -1.20
N SER A 117 -1.23 9.88 -2.52
CA SER A 117 -1.88 10.83 -3.42
C SER A 117 -3.40 10.61 -3.46
N GLN A 118 -4.15 11.63 -3.90
CA GLN A 118 -5.60 11.47 -4.14
C GLN A 118 -5.89 10.35 -5.15
N THR A 119 -5.04 10.20 -6.17
CA THR A 119 -5.18 9.13 -7.17
C THR A 119 -4.98 7.75 -6.54
N GLU A 120 -3.98 7.59 -5.68
CA GLU A 120 -3.74 6.34 -4.97
C GLU A 120 -4.84 6.01 -3.98
N TYR A 121 -5.35 7.02 -3.27
CA TYR A 121 -6.51 6.87 -2.38
C TYR A 121 -7.72 6.30 -3.12
N VAL A 122 -8.09 6.90 -4.26
CA VAL A 122 -9.21 6.44 -5.10
C VAL A 122 -8.98 5.01 -5.58
N TYR A 123 -7.79 4.71 -6.10
CA TYR A 123 -7.44 3.36 -6.56
C TYR A 123 -7.60 2.30 -5.46
N ARG A 124 -7.07 2.55 -4.25
CA ARG A 124 -7.15 1.59 -3.15
C ARG A 124 -8.58 1.46 -2.60
N LEU A 125 -9.35 2.55 -2.63
CA LEU A 125 -10.76 2.52 -2.28
C LEU A 125 -11.59 1.66 -3.25
N GLU A 126 -11.31 1.71 -4.55
CA GLU A 126 -11.91 0.80 -5.55
C GLU A 126 -11.55 -0.67 -5.27
N GLN A 127 -10.31 -0.96 -4.85
CA GLN A 127 -9.93 -2.33 -4.46
C GLN A 127 -10.70 -2.80 -3.23
N TRP A 128 -10.88 -1.93 -2.23
CA TRP A 128 -11.69 -2.23 -1.06
C TRP A 128 -13.14 -2.57 -1.43
N ILE A 129 -13.77 -1.79 -2.32
CA ILE A 129 -15.14 -2.07 -2.82
C ILE A 129 -15.19 -3.43 -3.55
N LYS A 130 -14.21 -3.73 -4.41
CA LYS A 130 -14.12 -5.01 -5.12
C LYS A 130 -14.04 -6.20 -4.16
N TYR A 131 -13.31 -6.08 -3.05
CA TYR A 131 -13.27 -7.13 -2.03
C TYR A 131 -14.58 -7.26 -1.26
N MET A 132 -15.22 -6.14 -0.90
CA MET A 132 -16.55 -6.15 -0.28
C MET A 132 -17.56 -6.94 -1.13
N ASP A 133 -17.62 -6.65 -2.43
CA ASP A 133 -18.55 -7.31 -3.35
C ASP A 133 -18.23 -8.79 -3.56
N ARG A 134 -16.95 -9.13 -3.72
CA ARG A 134 -16.51 -10.53 -3.79
C ARG A 134 -16.90 -11.28 -2.52
N GLY A 135 -16.77 -10.65 -1.36
CA GLY A 135 -17.14 -11.21 -0.07
C GLY A 135 -18.61 -11.62 0.00
N LYS A 136 -19.53 -10.91 -0.67
CA LYS A 136 -20.95 -11.31 -0.74
C LYS A 136 -21.17 -12.68 -1.36
N MET A 137 -20.35 -13.02 -2.36
CA MET A 137 -20.42 -14.33 -3.02
C MET A 137 -19.70 -15.39 -2.20
N VAL A 138 -18.49 -15.07 -1.73
CA VAL A 138 -17.63 -16.02 -1.01
C VAL A 138 -18.19 -16.40 0.35
N PHE A 139 -18.73 -15.44 1.10
CA PHE A 139 -19.25 -15.64 2.46
C PHE A 139 -20.79 -15.67 2.49
N LYS A 140 -21.41 -16.08 1.39
CA LYS A 140 -22.87 -16.10 1.27
C LYS A 140 -23.50 -16.95 2.38
N GLY A 141 -24.44 -16.36 3.11
CA GLY A 141 -25.13 -17.02 4.22
C GLY A 141 -24.51 -16.78 5.59
N ASP A 142 -23.36 -16.10 5.67
CA ASP A 142 -22.83 -15.59 6.94
C ASP A 142 -23.58 -14.31 7.34
N GLU A 143 -24.38 -14.38 8.40
CA GLU A 143 -25.20 -13.27 8.88
C GLU A 143 -24.37 -12.07 9.35
N ASN A 144 -23.17 -12.31 9.88
CA ASN A 144 -22.31 -11.22 10.35
C ASN A 144 -21.72 -10.47 9.17
N PHE A 145 -21.26 -11.18 8.14
CA PHE A 145 -20.77 -10.55 6.91
C PHE A 145 -21.87 -9.78 6.19
N GLU A 146 -23.07 -10.34 6.07
CA GLU A 146 -24.19 -9.64 5.42
C GLU A 146 -24.53 -8.35 6.17
N ARG A 147 -24.63 -8.40 7.51
CA ARG A 147 -24.84 -7.20 8.33
C ARG A 147 -23.72 -6.18 8.12
N TYR A 148 -22.46 -6.61 8.19
CA TYR A 148 -21.30 -5.75 7.95
C TYR A 148 -21.34 -5.10 6.56
N PHE A 149 -21.68 -5.86 5.51
CA PHE A 149 -21.80 -5.35 4.16
C PHE A 149 -22.87 -4.25 4.05
N GLN A 150 -24.05 -4.45 4.64
CA GLN A 150 -25.12 -3.45 4.64
C GLN A 150 -24.75 -2.19 5.42
N GLU A 151 -24.04 -2.34 6.54
CA GLU A 151 -23.51 -1.21 7.32
C GLU A 151 -22.53 -0.38 6.48
N GLN A 152 -21.56 -1.03 5.83
CA GLN A 152 -20.58 -0.35 4.99
C GLN A 152 -21.21 0.30 3.76
N LYS A 153 -22.18 -0.37 3.11
CA LYS A 153 -22.94 0.20 2.00
C LYS A 153 -23.71 1.45 2.41
N THR A 154 -24.28 1.45 3.62
CA THR A 154 -25.02 2.60 4.16
C THR A 154 -24.07 3.76 4.49
N ALA A 155 -22.96 3.48 5.16
CA ALA A 155 -21.98 4.48 5.55
C ALA A 155 -21.28 5.14 4.35
N ASN A 156 -21.05 4.37 3.28
CA ASN A 156 -20.29 4.78 2.10
C ASN A 156 -21.17 4.88 0.85
N ARG A 157 -22.45 5.23 1.02
CA ARG A 157 -23.47 5.17 -0.04
C ARG A 157 -23.05 5.80 -1.36
N SER A 158 -22.45 6.99 -1.30
CA SER A 158 -22.01 7.73 -2.48
C SER A 158 -20.97 6.98 -3.32
N LEU A 159 -20.15 6.14 -2.69
CA LEU A 159 -19.11 5.35 -3.35
C LEU A 159 -19.69 4.12 -4.05
N PHE A 160 -20.68 3.46 -3.42
CA PHE A 160 -21.36 2.31 -4.00
C PHE A 160 -22.28 2.69 -5.18
N ASP A 161 -22.85 3.90 -5.16
CA ASP A 161 -23.73 4.37 -6.23
C ASP A 161 -22.95 4.75 -7.51
N THR A 162 -21.69 5.20 -7.39
CA THR A 162 -20.81 5.54 -8.53
C THR A 162 -20.16 4.35 -9.21
N GLU A 163 -19.81 3.29 -8.47
CA GLU A 163 -19.10 2.12 -9.00
C GLU A 163 -20.00 1.11 -9.72
N GLY A 164 -21.30 1.38 -9.84
CA GLY A 164 -22.20 0.56 -10.67
C GLY A 164 -22.29 -0.90 -10.20
N VAL A 165 -22.21 -1.16 -8.89
CA VAL A 165 -22.47 -2.47 -8.30
C VAL A 165 -23.97 -2.74 -8.37
N GLY A 166 -24.42 -3.08 -9.57
CA GLY A 166 -25.76 -3.54 -9.88
C GLY A 166 -26.08 -4.77 -9.04
N ILE A 167 -27.25 -4.71 -8.42
CA ILE A 167 -27.89 -5.78 -7.64
C ILE A 167 -28.07 -7.03 -8.52
#